data_AF-A0AAU1RSJ4-F1
#
_entry.id   AF-A0AAU1RSJ4-F1
#
_cell.length_a   1.000
_cell.length_b   1.000
_cell.length_c   1.000
_cell.angle_alpha   90.00
_cell.angle_beta   90.00
_cell.angle_gamma   90.00
#
_symmetry.space_group_name_H-M   'P 1'
#
loop_
_entity.id
_entity.type
_entity.pdbx_description
1 polymer ?
#
loop_
_entity_poly.entity_id
_entity_poly.type
_entity_poly.pdbx_seq_one_letter_code
_entity_poly.pdbx_strand_id
1 'polypeptide(L)'
;MNAVPGFHNPEIWEHLPNAGLSPTARDVFDILTARQEPGGTVHIRQDQIAERLGIPQATVSRAVGQLKDKGIIEGRVRRGRMLIHPLLAGYVSLAHMVNHIQDPATHIWPLNFPTGEIRPPRRSDPRTGTGFDPDPDGGEEAREDKPHPTLLLAG
;
A
#
# COMPACT_ATOMS: atom_id res chain seq x y z
N MET A 1 -15.91 -9.41 -23.24
CA MET A 1 -15.71 -8.43 -22.15
C MET A 1 -15.62 -9.25 -20.86
N ASN A 2 -14.43 -9.39 -20.28
CA ASN A 2 -14.32 -10.08 -18.98
C ASN A 2 -14.91 -9.14 -17.93
N ALA A 3 -16.05 -9.53 -17.35
CA ALA A 3 -16.63 -8.82 -16.22
C ALA A 3 -15.60 -8.82 -15.09
N VAL A 4 -15.24 -7.64 -14.58
CA VAL A 4 -14.43 -7.53 -13.37
C VAL A 4 -15.23 -8.22 -12.26
N PRO A 5 -14.69 -9.26 -11.61
CA PRO A 5 -15.44 -9.98 -10.60
C PRO A 5 -15.69 -9.05 -9.40
N GLY A 6 -16.95 -8.85 -9.02
CA GLY A 6 -17.34 -7.86 -8.01
C GLY A 6 -17.55 -8.41 -6.60
N PHE A 7 -17.68 -9.74 -6.43
CA PHE A 7 -17.86 -10.35 -5.12
C PHE A 7 -16.51 -10.67 -4.50
N HIS A 8 -16.32 -10.28 -3.24
CA HIS A 8 -15.09 -10.51 -2.48
C HIS A 8 -15.44 -11.10 -1.10
N ASN A 9 -14.50 -11.76 -0.45
CA ASN A 9 -14.68 -12.16 0.95
C ASN A 9 -14.68 -10.91 1.84
N PRO A 10 -15.81 -10.52 2.46
CA PRO A 10 -15.89 -9.28 3.22
C PRO A 10 -14.98 -9.29 4.45
N GLU A 11 -14.86 -10.43 5.15
CA GLU A 11 -14.09 -10.55 6.39
C GLU A 11 -12.60 -10.29 6.15
N ILE A 12 -12.03 -10.90 5.11
CA ILE A 12 -10.60 -10.72 4.81
C ILE A 12 -10.33 -9.32 4.25
N TRP A 13 -11.27 -8.74 3.51
CA TRP A 13 -11.14 -7.37 3.01
C TRP A 13 -11.18 -6.32 4.13
N GLU A 14 -11.93 -6.56 5.21
CA GLU A 14 -11.93 -5.72 6.41
C GLU A 14 -10.56 -5.66 7.09
N HIS A 15 -9.80 -6.77 7.03
CA HIS A 15 -8.45 -6.85 7.60
C HIS A 15 -7.33 -6.40 6.64
N LEU A 16 -7.62 -6.17 5.35
CA LEU A 16 -6.62 -5.73 4.38
C LEU A 16 -5.83 -4.47 4.80
N PRO A 17 -6.42 -3.46 5.47
CA PRO A 17 -5.69 -2.32 6.01
C PRO A 17 -4.58 -2.69 7.03
N ASN A 18 -4.63 -3.88 7.64
CA ASN A 18 -3.61 -4.39 8.55
C ASN A 18 -2.35 -4.89 7.82
N ALA A 19 -2.44 -5.11 6.50
CA ALA A 19 -1.27 -5.47 5.69
C ALA A 19 -0.21 -4.35 5.66
N GLY A 20 -0.59 -3.11 5.95
CA GLY A 20 0.34 -1.97 5.99
C GLY A 20 1.02 -1.72 4.65
N LEU A 21 0.26 -1.86 3.56
CA LEU A 21 0.77 -1.65 2.21
C LEU A 21 1.28 -0.21 2.05
N SER A 22 2.41 -0.07 1.38
CA SER A 22 2.84 1.23 0.89
C SER A 22 1.80 1.78 -0.10
N PRO A 23 1.74 3.11 -0.33
CA PRO A 23 0.84 3.69 -1.33
C PRO A 23 1.00 3.02 -2.69
N THR A 24 2.24 2.80 -3.14
CA THR A 24 2.49 2.13 -4.41
C THR A 24 2.07 0.66 -4.42
N ALA A 25 2.27 -0.09 -3.33
CA ALA A 25 1.78 -1.46 -3.27
C ALA A 25 0.25 -1.53 -3.27
N ARG A 26 -0.41 -0.51 -2.70
CA ARG A 26 -1.86 -0.37 -2.81
C ARG A 26 -2.30 -0.09 -4.25
N ASP A 27 -1.68 0.85 -4.94
CA ASP A 27 -1.97 1.16 -6.35
C ASP A 27 -1.77 -0.07 -7.25
N VAL A 28 -0.68 -0.82 -7.03
CA VAL A 28 -0.43 -2.08 -7.72
C VAL A 28 -1.54 -3.09 -7.44
N PHE A 29 -1.93 -3.26 -6.17
CA PHE A 29 -3.02 -4.17 -5.80
C PHE A 29 -4.34 -3.78 -6.46
N ASP A 30 -4.67 -2.49 -6.51
CA ASP A 30 -5.89 -1.98 -7.15
C ASP A 30 -5.89 -2.23 -8.67
N ILE A 31 -4.73 -2.13 -9.34
CA ILE A 31 -4.59 -2.55 -10.75
C ILE A 31 -4.82 -4.05 -10.93
N LEU A 32 -4.28 -4.87 -10.03
CA LEU A 32 -4.44 -6.33 -10.10
C LEU A 32 -5.91 -6.72 -9.91
N THR A 33 -6.59 -6.16 -8.92
CA THR A 33 -8.00 -6.47 -8.63
C THR A 33 -8.95 -5.99 -9.73
N ALA A 34 -8.67 -4.85 -10.37
CA ALA A 34 -9.44 -4.35 -11.51
C ALA A 34 -9.32 -5.18 -12.79
N ARG A 35 -8.31 -6.07 -12.88
CA ARG A 35 -7.97 -6.84 -14.10
C ARG A 35 -8.06 -8.34 -13.93
N GLN A 36 -8.32 -8.79 -12.71
CA GLN A 36 -8.36 -10.20 -12.41
C GLN A 36 -9.49 -10.89 -13.16
N GLU A 37 -9.24 -12.14 -13.53
CA GLU A 37 -10.27 -13.11 -13.79
C GLU A 37 -10.86 -13.60 -12.45
N PRO A 38 -12.09 -14.15 -12.46
CA PRO A 38 -12.64 -14.79 -11.28
C PRO A 38 -11.66 -15.79 -10.67
N GLY A 39 -11.48 -15.74 -9.34
CA GLY A 39 -10.49 -16.57 -8.65
C GLY A 39 -9.08 -15.99 -8.61
N GLY A 40 -8.84 -14.78 -9.13
CA GLY A 40 -7.66 -13.98 -8.80
C GLY A 40 -6.49 -14.09 -9.78
N THR A 41 -6.66 -14.79 -10.91
CA THR A 41 -5.62 -14.82 -11.94
C THR A 41 -5.57 -13.49 -12.68
N VAL A 42 -4.37 -12.91 -12.80
CA VAL A 42 -4.13 -11.65 -13.52
C VAL A 42 -3.04 -11.85 -14.58
N HIS A 43 -3.36 -11.55 -15.83
CA HIS A 43 -2.43 -11.62 -16.95
C HIS A 43 -1.80 -10.24 -17.21
N ILE A 44 -0.76 -9.91 -16.44
CA ILE A 44 -0.07 -8.61 -16.54
C ILE A 44 1.41 -8.72 -16.16
N ARG A 45 2.26 -7.96 -16.86
CA ARG A 45 3.70 -7.85 -16.58
C ARG A 45 4.01 -6.60 -15.75
N GLN A 46 5.12 -6.63 -15.00
CA GLN A 46 5.51 -5.49 -14.14
C GLN A 46 5.87 -4.22 -14.94
N ASP A 47 6.39 -4.34 -16.16
CA ASP A 47 6.64 -3.20 -17.05
C ASP A 47 5.34 -2.52 -17.49
N GLN A 48 4.29 -3.31 -17.77
CA GLN A 48 2.96 -2.77 -18.07
C GLN A 48 2.33 -2.07 -16.86
N ILE A 49 2.58 -2.55 -15.64
CA ILE A 49 2.16 -1.88 -14.41
C ILE A 49 2.93 -0.56 -14.25
N ALA A 50 4.24 -0.58 -14.50
CA ALA A 50 5.11 0.60 -14.40
C ALA A 50 4.68 1.70 -15.38
N GLU A 51 4.42 1.34 -16.64
CA GLU A 51 3.90 2.25 -17.67
C GLU A 51 2.58 2.89 -17.24
N ARG A 52 1.66 2.10 -16.67
CA ARG A 52 0.33 2.59 -16.22
C ARG A 52 0.41 3.55 -15.05
N LEU A 53 1.28 3.28 -14.10
CA LEU A 53 1.46 4.11 -12.91
C LEU A 53 2.40 5.30 -13.18
N GLY A 54 3.09 5.34 -14.31
CA GLY A 54 4.08 6.38 -14.61
C GLY A 54 5.28 6.34 -13.66
N ILE A 55 5.63 5.18 -13.11
CA ILE A 55 6.72 5.01 -12.14
C ILE A 55 7.79 4.04 -12.63
N PRO A 56 9.02 4.09 -12.11
CA PRO A 56 10.06 3.14 -12.48
C PRO A 56 9.68 1.68 -12.17
N GLN A 57 10.06 0.77 -13.06
CA GLN A 57 9.82 -0.68 -12.87
C GLN A 57 10.44 -1.21 -11.58
N ALA A 58 11.57 -0.65 -11.13
CA ALA A 58 12.19 -1.00 -9.85
C ALA A 58 11.27 -0.70 -8.64
N THR A 59 10.44 0.35 -8.71
CA THR A 59 9.46 0.68 -7.68
C THR A 59 8.30 -0.31 -7.69
N VAL A 60 7.80 -0.67 -8.88
CA VAL A 60 6.80 -1.73 -9.04
C VAL A 60 7.31 -3.06 -8.51
N SER A 61 8.56 -3.42 -8.80
CA SER A 61 9.16 -4.68 -8.33
C SER A 61 9.18 -4.75 -6.79
N ARG A 62 9.53 -3.64 -6.11
CA ARG A 62 9.48 -3.55 -4.64
C ARG A 62 8.05 -3.67 -4.11
N ALA A 63 7.09 -2.99 -4.74
CA ALA A 63 5.68 -3.07 -4.39
C ALA A 63 5.12 -4.50 -4.54
N VAL A 64 5.45 -5.18 -5.65
CA VAL A 64 5.11 -6.59 -5.88
C VAL A 64 5.79 -7.49 -4.85
N GLY A 65 7.04 -7.21 -4.49
CA GLY A 65 7.74 -7.89 -3.38
C GLY A 65 6.95 -7.78 -2.07
N GLN A 66 6.53 -6.57 -1.71
CA GLN A 66 5.70 -6.35 -0.52
C GLN A 66 4.39 -7.16 -0.55
N LEU A 67 3.70 -7.21 -1.70
CA LEU A 67 2.47 -8.00 -1.85
C LEU A 67 2.74 -9.52 -1.67
N LYS A 68 3.89 -10.02 -2.16
CA LYS A 68 4.31 -11.41 -1.95
C LYS A 68 4.65 -11.70 -0.49
N ASP A 69 5.40 -10.81 0.15
CA ASP A 69 5.79 -10.95 1.55
C ASP A 69 4.55 -10.99 2.46
N LYS A 70 3.50 -10.24 2.11
CA LYS A 70 2.21 -10.23 2.80
C LYS A 70 1.30 -11.42 2.46
N GLY A 71 1.71 -12.28 1.52
CA GLY A 71 0.88 -13.38 1.04
C GLY A 71 -0.33 -12.95 0.22
N ILE A 72 -0.42 -11.68 -0.20
CA ILE A 72 -1.54 -11.16 -1.00
C ILE A 72 -1.51 -11.70 -2.42
N ILE A 73 -0.29 -11.93 -2.95
CA ILE A 73 -0.08 -12.59 -4.24
C ILE A 73 0.88 -13.76 -4.08
N GLU A 74 0.77 -14.74 -4.99
CA GLU A 74 1.62 -15.92 -4.98
C GLU A 74 3.09 -15.56 -5.23
N GLY A 75 4.00 -16.14 -4.43
CA GLY A 75 5.45 -15.92 -4.57
C GLY A 75 6.04 -16.51 -5.85
N ARG A 76 5.54 -17.68 -6.27
CA ARG A 76 6.05 -18.54 -7.35
C ARG A 76 5.32 -18.33 -8.69
N VAL A 77 5.27 -17.10 -9.15
CA VAL A 77 4.57 -16.77 -10.40
C VAL A 77 5.45 -16.89 -11.65
N ARG A 78 4.87 -17.45 -12.72
CA ARG A 78 5.47 -17.45 -14.06
C ARG A 78 5.49 -16.02 -14.62
N ARG A 79 6.48 -15.70 -15.47
CA ARG A 79 6.58 -14.37 -16.10
C ARG A 79 5.28 -14.00 -16.80
N GLY A 80 4.69 -12.85 -16.45
CA GLY A 80 3.49 -12.30 -17.08
C GLY A 80 2.15 -12.83 -16.54
N ARG A 81 2.16 -13.65 -15.49
CA ARG A 81 0.96 -14.04 -14.75
C ARG A 81 1.18 -13.74 -13.27
N MET A 82 0.17 -13.21 -12.62
CA MET A 82 0.12 -13.07 -11.16
C MET A 82 -1.13 -13.76 -10.64
N LEU A 83 -1.07 -14.30 -9.43
CA LEU A 83 -2.21 -14.91 -8.77
C LEU A 83 -2.45 -14.18 -7.45
N ILE A 84 -3.61 -13.55 -7.31
CA ILE A 84 -4.10 -12.99 -6.06
C ILE A 84 -4.54 -14.14 -5.16
N HIS A 85 -4.30 -13.99 -3.85
CA HIS A 85 -4.77 -14.95 -2.87
C HIS A 85 -6.28 -15.21 -3.03
N PRO A 86 -6.75 -16.48 -3.04
CA PRO A 86 -8.17 -16.79 -3.28
C PRO A 86 -9.11 -16.02 -2.35
N LEU A 87 -8.77 -15.85 -1.08
CA LEU A 87 -9.58 -15.05 -0.14
C LEU A 87 -9.63 -13.54 -0.43
N LEU A 88 -8.68 -13.00 -1.20
CA LEU A 88 -8.65 -11.59 -1.62
C LEU A 88 -9.08 -11.41 -3.08
N ALA A 89 -9.26 -12.51 -3.81
CA ALA A 89 -9.69 -12.49 -5.20
C ALA A 89 -11.12 -12.00 -5.34
N GLY A 90 -11.48 -11.64 -6.57
CA GLY A 90 -12.82 -11.35 -6.98
C GLY A 90 -13.52 -12.58 -7.56
N TYR A 91 -14.82 -12.63 -7.36
CA TYR A 91 -15.70 -13.71 -7.78
C TYR A 91 -16.98 -13.15 -8.42
N VAL A 92 -17.66 -14.02 -9.16
CA VAL A 92 -18.94 -13.68 -9.78
C VAL A 92 -20.07 -13.66 -8.74
N SER A 93 -19.98 -14.52 -7.71
CA SER A 93 -20.96 -14.64 -6.64
C SER A 93 -20.35 -15.30 -5.40
N LEU A 94 -21.09 -15.28 -4.29
CA LEU A 94 -20.74 -16.01 -3.06
C LEU A 94 -20.59 -17.52 -3.33
N ALA A 95 -21.52 -18.12 -4.08
CA ALA A 95 -21.46 -19.56 -4.41
C ALA A 95 -20.21 -19.90 -5.21
N HIS A 96 -19.83 -19.06 -6.18
CA HIS A 96 -18.59 -19.25 -6.94
C HIS A 96 -17.36 -19.15 -6.02
N MET A 97 -17.34 -18.19 -5.10
CA MET A 97 -16.28 -18.06 -4.11
C MET A 97 -16.15 -19.31 -3.24
N VAL A 98 -17.25 -19.76 -2.63
CA VAL A 98 -17.26 -20.94 -1.76
C VAL A 98 -16.82 -22.19 -2.51
N ASN A 99 -17.36 -22.42 -3.72
CA ASN A 99 -16.96 -23.56 -4.55
C ASN A 99 -15.48 -23.53 -4.91
N HIS A 100 -14.94 -22.36 -5.30
CA HIS A 100 -13.52 -22.23 -5.62
C HIS A 100 -12.64 -22.46 -4.39
N ILE A 101 -13.01 -21.91 -3.22
CA ILE A 101 -12.23 -22.09 -1.99
C ILE A 101 -12.26 -23.53 -1.49
N GLN A 102 -13.39 -24.22 -1.64
CA GLN A 102 -13.58 -25.61 -1.20
C GLN A 102 -13.03 -26.65 -2.19
N ASP A 103 -12.73 -26.25 -3.43
CA ASP A 103 -12.13 -27.14 -4.42
C ASP A 103 -10.75 -27.62 -3.92
N PRO A 104 -10.53 -28.94 -3.79
CA PRO A 104 -9.24 -29.50 -3.39
C PRO A 104 -8.06 -29.10 -4.28
N ALA A 105 -8.33 -28.69 -5.53
CA ALA A 105 -7.32 -28.21 -6.46
C ALA A 105 -6.90 -26.75 -6.20
N THR A 106 -7.66 -26.00 -5.40
CA THR A 106 -7.37 -24.60 -5.12
C THR A 106 -6.22 -24.48 -4.12
N HIS A 107 -5.13 -23.91 -4.59
CA HIS A 107 -3.99 -23.61 -3.74
C HIS A 107 -4.26 -22.37 -2.90
N ILE A 108 -4.39 -22.56 -1.58
CA ILE A 108 -4.50 -21.49 -0.59
C ILE A 108 -3.19 -21.45 0.20
N TRP A 109 -2.62 -20.27 0.39
CA TRP A 109 -1.36 -20.07 1.10
C TRP A 109 -1.53 -19.10 2.29
N PRO A 110 -0.55 -18.99 3.20
CA PRO A 110 -0.71 -18.12 4.36
C PRO A 110 -0.77 -16.63 4.00
N LEU A 111 -1.71 -15.89 4.62
CA LEU A 111 -1.70 -14.43 4.66
C LEU A 111 -0.78 -13.98 5.80
N ASN A 112 0.19 -13.12 5.49
CA ASN A 112 1.23 -12.69 6.44
C ASN A 112 0.94 -11.28 6.97
N PHE A 113 -0.29 -11.07 7.41
CA PHE A 113 -0.70 -9.86 8.14
C PHE A 113 -1.80 -10.20 9.15
N PRO A 114 -1.96 -9.39 10.20
CA PRO A 114 -2.95 -9.66 11.23
C PRO A 114 -4.38 -9.62 10.68
N THR A 115 -5.08 -10.74 10.78
CA THR A 115 -6.52 -10.89 10.50
C THR A 115 -7.35 -10.94 11.79
N GLY A 116 -6.79 -10.49 12.91
CA GLY A 116 -7.50 -10.36 14.19
C GLY A 116 -8.23 -9.02 14.33
N GLU A 117 -9.05 -8.89 15.37
CA GLU A 117 -9.99 -7.78 15.60
C GLU A 117 -9.32 -6.39 15.68
N ILE A 118 -8.05 -6.31 16.10
CA ILE A 118 -7.40 -5.03 16.38
C ILE A 118 -6.34 -4.74 15.34
N ARG A 119 -6.56 -3.65 14.59
CA ARG A 119 -5.55 -3.07 13.70
C ARG A 119 -4.31 -2.66 14.50
N PRO A 120 -3.10 -3.14 14.13
CA PRO A 120 -1.87 -2.67 14.75
C PRO A 120 -1.77 -1.14 14.61
N PRO A 121 -1.27 -0.43 15.64
CA PRO A 121 -1.12 1.02 15.58
C PRO A 121 -0.31 1.38 14.34
N ARG A 122 -0.79 2.39 13.59
CA ARG A 122 0.01 2.98 12.49
C ARG A 122 1.35 3.36 13.10
N ARG A 123 2.45 2.85 12.54
CA ARG A 123 3.79 3.27 12.92
C ARG A 123 3.87 4.76 12.57
N SER A 124 3.63 5.63 13.55
CA SER A 124 3.75 7.07 13.37
C SER A 124 5.15 7.35 12.86
N ASP A 125 5.25 8.17 11.81
CA ASP A 125 6.53 8.66 11.35
C ASP A 125 7.21 9.38 12.53
N PRO A 126 8.44 8.99 12.93
CA PRO A 126 9.16 9.71 13.97
C PRO A 126 9.41 11.19 13.62
N ARG A 127 9.16 11.61 12.36
CA ARG A 127 9.20 13.02 11.93
C ARG A 127 7.97 13.83 12.31
N THR A 128 6.88 13.23 12.76
CA THR A 128 5.66 13.98 13.17
C THR A 128 5.81 14.67 14.54
N GLY A 129 6.99 14.61 15.16
CA GLY A 129 7.30 15.22 16.46
C GLY A 129 8.04 16.55 16.42
N THR A 130 8.40 17.11 15.26
CA THR A 130 8.97 18.47 15.19
C THR A 130 7.85 19.48 15.01
N GLY A 131 6.93 19.54 15.98
CA GLY A 131 6.14 20.74 16.19
C GLY A 131 7.12 21.83 16.55
N PHE A 132 7.35 22.76 15.63
CA PHE A 132 7.97 24.04 15.93
C PHE A 132 7.03 24.70 16.96
N ASP A 133 7.48 24.80 18.21
CA ASP A 133 6.80 25.54 19.26
C ASP A 133 7.43 26.93 19.29
N PRO A 134 6.87 27.94 18.60
CA PRO A 134 7.31 29.32 18.79
C PRO A 134 6.77 29.75 20.16
N ASP A 135 7.61 29.56 21.17
CA ASP A 135 7.42 30.04 22.54
C ASP A 135 6.88 31.48 22.53
N PRO A 136 5.61 31.72 22.93
CA PRO A 136 5.09 33.05 23.04
C PRO A 136 5.15 33.50 24.50
N ASP A 137 6.01 34.48 24.72
CA ASP A 137 5.89 35.55 25.73
C ASP A 137 6.63 35.35 27.06
N GLY A 138 7.36 36.40 27.49
CA GLY A 138 7.62 36.58 28.92
C GLY A 138 9.00 37.00 29.43
N GLY A 139 9.75 37.85 28.72
CA GLY A 139 10.58 38.91 29.32
C GLY A 139 11.83 38.55 30.14
N GLU A 140 12.99 39.01 29.68
CA GLU A 140 14.07 39.47 30.56
C GLU A 140 14.87 40.58 29.86
N GLU A 141 14.97 41.73 30.54
CA GLU A 141 15.54 42.98 30.05
C GLU A 141 17.06 42.84 29.81
N ALA A 142 17.45 42.66 28.55
CA ALA A 142 18.84 42.83 28.14
C ALA A 142 19.14 44.33 27.96
N ARG A 143 19.75 44.90 29.01
CA ARG A 143 20.27 46.27 29.09
C ARG A 143 20.95 46.73 27.80
N GLU A 144 20.55 47.92 27.35
CA GLU A 144 21.20 48.68 26.27
C GLU A 144 22.68 48.94 26.58
N ASP A 145 23.56 48.71 25.60
CA ASP A 145 24.62 49.70 25.30
C ASP A 145 25.32 49.48 23.92
N LYS A 146 24.92 50.33 22.95
CA LYS A 146 25.72 51.05 21.93
C LYS A 146 26.42 50.25 20.79
N PRO A 147 26.88 50.94 19.71
CA PRO A 147 26.09 51.51 18.63
C PRO A 147 26.54 50.97 17.24
N HIS A 148 25.62 50.86 16.27
CA HIS A 148 25.98 50.48 14.90
C HIS A 148 26.67 51.63 14.16
N PRO A 149 27.84 51.43 13.51
CA PRO A 149 28.27 52.32 12.44
C PRO A 149 27.59 51.91 11.12
N THR A 150 26.82 52.85 10.58
CA THR A 150 26.17 52.81 9.27
C THR A 150 27.21 52.79 8.15
N LEU A 151 27.28 51.71 7.38
CA LEU A 151 27.98 51.72 6.09
C LEU A 151 27.05 52.31 5.02
N LEU A 152 27.23 53.60 4.77
CA LEU A 152 26.68 54.28 3.59
C LEU A 152 27.52 53.90 2.36
N LEU A 153 26.87 53.32 1.35
CA LEU A 153 27.41 53.13 0.01
C LEU A 153 26.86 54.27 -0.87
N ALA A 154 27.72 55.21 -1.28
CA ALA A 154 27.52 56.07 -2.46
C ALA A 154 28.79 56.88 -2.77
N GLY A 155 29.22 56.87 -4.05
CA GLY A 155 30.20 57.80 -4.62
C GLY A 155 31.35 57.12 -5.33
#